data_AF-W1YP78-F1
#
_entry.id   AF-W1YP78-F1
#
_cell.length_a   1.000
_cell.length_b   1.000
_cell.length_c   1.000
_cell.angle_alpha   90.00
_cell.angle_beta   90.00
_cell.angle_gamma   90.00
#
_symmetry.space_group_name_H-M   'P 1'
#
loop_
_entity.id
_entity.type
_entity.pdbx_description
1 polymer ?
#
loop_
_entity_poly.entity_id
_entity_poly.type
_entity_poly.pdbx_seq_one_letter_code
_entity_poly.pdbx_strand_id
1 'polypeptide(L)' 'LQKTIDWSQIDKEKYLSAMERSPVNDLEIKTVLAKALTSDINNRELFMKGLDHSYYFEGYQLFKSEDL' A
#
# COMPACT_ATOMS: atom_id res chain seq x y z
N LEU A 1 9.96 7.57 -14.70
CA LEU A 1 10.02 6.58 -13.61
C LEU A 1 8.78 5.70 -13.73
N GLN A 2 8.92 4.40 -13.96
CA GLN A 2 7.81 3.43 -14.06
C GLN A 2 7.91 2.48 -12.85
N LYS A 3 7.50 2.95 -11.68
CA LYS A 3 7.48 2.15 -10.45
C LYS A 3 6.17 2.37 -9.72
N THR A 4 5.66 1.32 -9.09
CA THR A 4 4.46 1.34 -8.25
C THR A 4 4.79 0.79 -6.86
N ILE A 5 3.86 0.95 -5.92
CA ILE A 5 3.96 0.42 -4.56
C ILE A 5 3.24 -0.92 -4.50
N ASP A 6 3.95 -1.94 -4.02
CA ASP A 6 3.37 -3.22 -3.63
C ASP A 6 2.85 -3.11 -2.19
N TRP A 7 1.57 -2.77 -2.05
CA TRP A 7 0.93 -2.60 -0.73
C TRP A 7 0.89 -3.88 0.11
N SER A 8 1.05 -5.06 -0.50
CA SER A 8 1.13 -6.33 0.25
C SER A 8 2.42 -6.46 1.07
N GLN A 9 3.45 -5.68 0.73
CA GLN A 9 4.74 -5.64 1.45
C GLN A 9 4.71 -4.67 2.64
N ILE A 10 3.61 -3.94 2.84
CA ILE A 10 3.48 -2.90 3.86
C ILE A 10 2.59 -3.43 4.99
N ASP A 11 3.15 -3.44 6.20
CA ASP A 11 2.40 -3.74 7.41
C ASP A 11 1.41 -2.61 7.74
N LYS A 12 0.17 -2.97 8.05
CA LYS A 12 -0.94 -2.04 8.33
C LYS A 12 -0.59 -1.05 9.45
N GLU A 13 -0.13 -1.55 10.59
CA GLU A 13 0.12 -0.73 11.77
C GLU A 13 1.28 0.23 11.53
N LYS A 14 2.33 -0.23 10.82
CA LYS A 14 3.44 0.64 10.42
C LYS A 14 3.01 1.73 9.46
N TYR A 15 2.13 1.43 8.51
CA TYR A 15 1.59 2.42 7.59
C TYR A 15 0.77 3.48 8.32
N LEU A 16 -0.18 3.05 9.15
CA LEU A 16 -1.05 3.96 9.90
C LEU A 16 -0.25 4.88 10.84
N SER A 17 0.67 4.31 11.62
CA SER A 17 1.53 5.10 12.51
C SER A 17 2.43 6.08 11.75
N ALA A 18 3.00 5.67 10.61
CA ALA A 18 3.81 6.55 9.77
C ALA A 18 2.98 7.68 9.14
N MET A 19 1.72 7.40 8.78
CA MET A 19 0.79 8.40 8.24
C MET A 19 0.39 9.44 9.30
N GLU A 20 0.09 9.02 10.53
CA GLU A 20 -0.20 9.93 11.66
C GLU A 20 0.96 10.90 11.94
N ARG A 21 2.20 10.43 11.78
CA ARG A 21 3.41 11.24 11.99
C ARG A 21 3.80 12.10 10.79
N SER A 22 3.33 11.76 9.59
CA SER A 22 3.69 12.41 8.33
C SER A 22 3.51 13.94 8.29
N PRO A 23 2.53 14.57 8.99
CA PRO A 23 2.41 16.03 9.03
C PRO A 23 3.57 16.72 9.75
N VAL A 24 4.26 15.99 10.64
CA VAL A 24 5.41 16.48 11.42
C VAL A 24 6.71 16.03 10.77
N ASN A 25 6.80 14.78 10.33
CA ASN A 25 7.98 14.21 9.70
C ASN A 25 7.61 13.08 8.72
N ASP A 26 7.96 13.26 7.46
CA ASP A 26 7.65 12.31 6.38
C ASP A 26 8.69 11.20 6.17
N LEU A 27 9.78 11.18 6.96
CA LEU A 27 10.86 10.21 6.81
C LEU A 27 10.38 8.77 6.99
N GLU A 28 9.50 8.54 7.97
CA GLU A 28 8.98 7.21 8.27
C GLU A 28 8.14 6.67 7.12
N ILE A 29 7.17 7.45 6.61
CA ILE A 29 6.33 7.03 5.50
C ILE A 29 7.14 6.84 4.22
N LYS A 30 8.13 7.71 3.94
CA LYS A 30 9.04 7.53 2.80
C LYS A 30 9.85 6.25 2.90
N THR A 31 10.32 5.89 4.10
CA THR A 31 11.11 4.68 4.33
C THR A 31 10.27 3.42 4.19
N VAL A 32 9.03 3.45 4.66
CA VAL A 32 8.06 2.35 4.51
C VAL A 32 7.74 2.15 3.03
N LEU A 33 7.35 3.20 2.31
CA LEU A 33 7.00 3.13 0.90
C LEU A 33 8.19 2.75 0.01
N ALA A 34 9.40 3.25 0.30
CA ALA A 34 10.58 2.96 -0.50
C ALA A 34 10.95 1.47 -0.51
N LYS A 35 10.66 0.74 0.57
CA LYS A 35 10.89 -0.71 0.65
C LYS A 35 9.89 -1.53 -0.17
N ALA A 36 8.72 -0.96 -0.44
CA ALA A 36 7.65 -1.60 -1.20
C ALA A 36 7.63 -1.18 -2.69
N LEU A 37 8.64 -0.44 -3.17
CA LEU A 37 8.72 -0.03 -4.57
C LEU A 37 9.02 -1.22 -5.48
N THR A 38 8.17 -1.44 -6.46
CA THR A 38 8.36 -2.43 -7.52
C THR A 38 8.33 -1.77 -8.90
N SER A 39 9.08 -2.33 -9.85
CA SER A 39 9.07 -1.93 -11.26
C SER A 39 7.98 -2.63 -12.06
N ASP A 40 7.25 -3.56 -11.43
CA ASP A 40 6.24 -4.40 -12.08
C ASP A 40 4.88 -3.68 -12.21
N ILE A 41 4.86 -2.61 -13.00
CA ILE A 41 3.70 -1.72 -13.12
C ILE A 41 2.54 -2.27 -13.95
N ASN A 42 2.79 -3.31 -14.77
CA ASN A 42 1.78 -3.91 -15.65
C ASN A 42 1.16 -5.17 -15.06
N ASN A 43 1.55 -5.53 -13.83
CA ASN A 43 1.03 -6.71 -13.16
C ASN A 43 -0.35 -6.44 -12.58
N ARG A 44 -1.36 -6.96 -13.29
CA ARG A 44 -2.78 -6.86 -12.90
C ARG A 44 -3.04 -7.46 -11.52
N GLU A 45 -2.38 -8.56 -11.16
CA GLU A 45 -2.57 -9.21 -9.86
C GLU A 45 -2.03 -8.34 -8.72
N LEU A 46 -0.85 -7.74 -8.90
CA LEU A 46 -0.28 -6.79 -7.96
C LEU A 46 -1.21 -5.59 -7.74
N PHE A 47 -1.80 -5.08 -8.82
CA PHE A 47 -2.75 -3.96 -8.75
C PHE A 47 -4.03 -4.33 -7.98
N MET A 48 -4.62 -5.49 -8.27
CA MET A 48 -5.84 -5.95 -7.60
C MET A 48 -5.61 -6.22 -6.11
N LYS A 49 -4.49 -6.88 -5.75
CA LYS A 49 -4.10 -7.09 -4.35
C LYS A 49 -3.81 -5.79 -3.61
N GLY A 50 -3.26 -4.80 -4.31
CA GLY A 50 -3.03 -3.45 -3.78
C GLY A 50 -4.33 -2.72 -3.46
N LEU A 51 -5.33 -2.82 -4.35
CA LEU A 51 -6.68 -2.31 -4.11
C LEU A 51 -7.30 -2.95 -2.87
N ASP A 52 -7.25 -4.28 -2.77
CA ASP A 52 -7.80 -5.00 -1.61
C ASP A 52 -7.13 -4.58 -0.29
N HIS A 53 -5.80 -4.40 -0.29
CA HIS A 53 -5.08 -3.91 0.89
C HIS A 53 -5.45 -2.48 1.26
N SER A 54 -5.63 -1.60 0.27
CA SER A 54 -6.05 -0.22 0.50
C SER A 54 -7.42 -0.17 1.19
N TYR A 55 -8.38 -0.98 0.73
CA TYR A 55 -9.72 -1.06 1.35
C TYR A 55 -9.67 -1.72 2.74
N TYR A 56 -8.82 -2.72 2.93
CA TYR A 56 -8.59 -3.37 4.22
C TYR A 56 -7.99 -2.44 5.28
N PHE A 57 -7.10 -1.53 4.88
CA PHE A 57 -6.55 -0.54 5.80
C PHE A 57 -7.64 0.38 6.38
N GLU A 58 -8.67 0.67 5.60
CA GLU A 58 -9.82 1.50 6.01
C GLU A 58 -10.98 0.72 6.66
N GLY A 59 -10.86 -0.61 6.78
CA GLY A 59 -11.84 -1.46 7.48
C GLY A 59 -12.95 -2.05 6.60
N TYR A 60 -12.82 -1.97 5.28
CA TYR A 60 -13.75 -2.61 4.34
C TYR A 60 -13.25 -4.02 4.00
N GLN A 61 -14.01 -5.06 4.40
CA GLN A 61 -13.68 -6.48 4.12
C GLN A 61 -14.76 -7.20 3.31
N LEU A 62 -15.78 -6.49 2.80
CA LEU A 62 -17.00 -7.12 2.30
C LEU A 62 -16.85 -7.79 0.92
N PHE A 63 -15.91 -7.34 0.08
CA PHE A 63 -15.74 -7.85 -1.28
C PHE A 63 -14.26 -7.89 -1.65
N LYS A 64 -13.86 -8.89 -2.41
CA LYS A 64 -12.54 -8.89 -3.05
C LYS A 64 -12.64 -8.24 -4.43
N SER A 65 -11.69 -7.38 -4.77
CA SER A 65 -11.65 -6.72 -6.07
C SER A 65 -11.43 -7.70 -7.23
N GLU A 66 -10.88 -8.89 -6.94
CA GLU A 66 -10.75 -9.99 -7.93
C GLU A 66 -12.11 -10.61 -8.34
N ASP A 67 -13.15 -10.46 -7.52
CA ASP A 67 -14.48 -11.03 -7.74
C ASP A 67 -15.45 -10.04 -8.43
N LEU A 68 -15.01 -8.81 -8.74
CA LEU A 68 -15.75 -7.74 -9.44
C LEU A 68 -15.25 -7.55 -10.87
#